data_AF-A0A0N0P2F7-F1
#
_entry.id   AF-A0A0N0P2F7-F1
#
_cell.length_a   1.000
_cell.length_b   1.000
_cell.length_c   1.000
_cell.angle_alpha   90.00
_cell.angle_beta   90.00
_cell.angle_gamma   90.00
#
_symmetry.space_group_name_H-M   'P 1'
#
loop_
_entity.id
_entity.type
_entity.pdbx_description
1 polymer ?
#
loop_
_entity_poly.entity_id
_entity_poly.type
_entity_poly.pdbx_seq_one_letter_code
_entity_poly.pdbx_strand_id
1 'polypeptide(L)'
;MKSFFSKFTSRIKTKRTPRAPCDCSDFLVAAPDAPTLSHLRGVVAARHFGKAPSPASDAEKAHRDFIVRSTVFDLRHRCGAGGRCVCAGAPACRFPQCFTMRPVTKGAEVQAERQVYEADNAPTAEIRALVALAAEEKLEEAVKGIQHLVDAQLKAAAKGRALEARLVIDGSSGLEFTPGSAKTGADSAHNGVNPLRESEDVREEVICLYLWRAALLVNLRRDEQAVNSLLNLAFCVEERHRTRLFAAAAAWATLNDMEIIYYRSLVKTHEPFEHAIAFAVDRPLLLARVFEATRSDDYHTDYCTHIVFSKEVTATVTRAQTAQMHGDATEDPMRSLCLPLTMPYYRFRVNEEFWRRFYALLCMPPVPPPTAEELQSQANDPIAELGLTPNYILDAVGRSMMLHHLVMYADVRDKEIDSGAVVDRVTQMKQQDIEPQPSDYDPVLTTSEMHVAVTRMKELLMVVRSFEEKEKGRLSGATARPLQRPQPPAGN
;
A
#
# COMPACT_ATOMS: atom_id res chain seq x y z
N MET A 1 17.72 29.03 25.39
CA MET A 1 17.59 27.56 25.26
C MET A 1 17.98 27.16 23.85
N LYS A 2 19.03 26.35 23.64
CA LYS A 2 19.32 25.80 22.31
C LYS A 2 18.25 24.74 22.01
N SER A 3 17.37 25.07 21.08
CA SER A 3 16.25 24.22 20.66
C SER A 3 16.74 22.82 20.27
N PHE A 4 16.04 21.78 20.72
CA PHE A 4 16.29 20.37 20.38
C PHE A 4 16.48 20.18 18.86
N PHE A 5 15.81 20.99 18.05
CA PHE A 5 15.87 20.99 16.57
C PHE A 5 17.19 21.52 15.98
N SER A 6 18.01 22.28 16.72
CA SER A 6 19.28 22.80 16.19
C SER A 6 20.36 21.73 16.02
N LYS A 7 20.19 20.56 16.64
CA LYS A 7 21.10 19.40 16.45
C LYS A 7 20.67 18.49 15.29
N PHE A 8 19.42 18.58 14.85
CA PHE A 8 18.86 17.75 13.75
C PHE A 8 19.04 18.38 12.36
N THR A 9 19.41 19.66 12.29
CA THR A 9 19.57 20.42 11.04
C THR A 9 20.99 20.45 10.48
N SER A 10 21.94 19.68 11.05
CA SER A 10 23.29 19.61 10.49
C SER A 10 23.24 18.99 9.10
N ARG A 11 23.63 19.74 8.06
CA ARG A 11 23.82 19.23 6.69
C ARG A 11 24.77 18.02 6.73
N ILE A 12 24.22 16.81 6.74
CA ILE A 12 24.95 15.57 6.52
C ILE A 12 25.49 15.65 5.09
N LYS A 13 26.82 15.66 4.95
CA LYS A 13 27.47 15.66 3.64
C LYS A 13 27.18 14.32 2.94
N THR A 14 26.30 14.35 1.95
CA THR A 14 26.07 13.22 1.05
C THR A 14 27.27 13.06 0.12
N LYS A 15 27.95 11.92 0.19
CA LYS A 15 28.83 11.49 -0.91
C LYS A 15 27.91 11.09 -2.06
N ARG A 16 27.83 11.92 -3.11
CA ARG A 16 27.18 11.53 -4.37
C ARG A 16 27.91 10.31 -4.93
N THR A 17 27.25 9.17 -5.00
CA THR A 17 27.72 8.04 -5.81
C THR A 17 27.72 8.46 -7.29
N PRO A 18 28.72 8.05 -8.09
CA PRO A 18 28.75 8.35 -9.52
C PRO A 18 27.49 7.78 -10.19
N ARG A 19 26.85 8.57 -11.05
CA ARG A 19 25.76 8.10 -11.90
C ARG A 19 26.28 6.97 -12.80
N ALA A 20 25.52 5.88 -12.93
CA ALA A 20 25.76 4.88 -13.96
C ALA A 20 25.74 5.54 -15.36
N PRO A 21 26.54 5.05 -16.33
CA PRO A 21 26.69 5.66 -17.65
C PRO A 21 25.47 5.52 -18.58
N CYS A 22 24.44 4.77 -18.16
CA CYS A 22 23.17 4.59 -18.87
C CYS A 22 22.01 4.61 -17.87
N ASP A 23 20.83 5.07 -18.29
CA ASP A 23 19.61 5.01 -17.48
C ASP A 23 18.50 4.13 -18.09
N CYS A 24 17.32 4.11 -17.45
CA CYS A 24 16.22 3.24 -17.87
C CYS A 24 15.66 3.62 -19.25
N SER A 25 15.82 4.86 -19.70
CA SER A 25 15.37 5.32 -21.02
C SER A 25 16.28 4.77 -22.12
N ASP A 26 17.61 4.86 -21.95
CA ASP A 26 18.59 4.24 -22.85
C ASP A 26 18.33 2.74 -23.01
N PHE A 27 17.98 2.10 -21.88
CA PHE A 27 17.67 0.68 -21.83
C PHE A 27 16.39 0.33 -22.62
N LEU A 28 15.32 1.12 -22.48
CA LEU A 28 14.06 0.90 -23.21
C LEU A 28 14.23 1.09 -24.72
N VAL A 29 15.12 2.00 -25.14
CA VAL A 29 15.50 2.17 -26.54
C VAL A 29 16.29 0.95 -27.04
N ALA A 30 17.23 0.45 -26.24
CA ALA A 30 18.06 -0.69 -26.61
C ALA A 30 17.30 -2.04 -26.63
N ALA A 31 16.21 -2.15 -25.87
CA ALA A 31 15.37 -3.34 -25.80
C ALA A 31 13.90 -2.96 -26.09
N PRO A 32 13.50 -2.73 -27.36
CA PRO A 32 12.17 -2.25 -27.69
C PRO A 32 11.06 -3.23 -27.32
N ASP A 33 11.30 -4.53 -27.55
CA ASP A 33 10.30 -5.58 -27.36
C ASP A 33 10.29 -6.11 -25.92
N ALA A 34 9.08 -6.28 -25.36
CA ALA A 34 8.91 -6.93 -24.07
C ALA A 34 9.22 -8.43 -24.18
N PRO A 35 9.90 -9.04 -23.18
CA PRO A 35 10.17 -10.47 -23.20
C PRO A 35 8.87 -11.28 -23.09
N THR A 36 8.90 -12.50 -23.64
CA THR A 36 7.81 -13.45 -23.41
C THR A 36 7.72 -13.81 -21.92
N LEU A 37 6.51 -14.13 -21.45
CA LEU A 37 6.29 -14.50 -20.05
C LEU A 37 7.12 -15.71 -19.62
N SER A 38 7.28 -16.70 -20.52
CA SER A 38 8.11 -17.87 -20.28
C SER A 38 9.59 -17.52 -20.12
N HIS A 39 10.12 -16.63 -20.96
CA HIS A 39 11.48 -16.14 -20.84
C HIS A 39 11.68 -15.38 -19.52
N LEU A 40 10.78 -14.46 -19.18
CA LEU A 40 10.87 -13.66 -17.95
C LEU A 40 10.82 -14.55 -16.70
N ARG A 41 9.94 -15.55 -16.66
CA ARG A 41 9.89 -16.57 -15.59
C ARG A 41 11.21 -17.31 -15.46
N GLY A 42 11.80 -17.74 -16.58
CA GLY A 42 13.09 -18.43 -16.60
C GLY A 42 14.22 -17.59 -16.00
N VAL A 43 14.33 -16.31 -16.38
CA VAL A 43 15.38 -15.43 -15.86
C VAL A 43 15.19 -15.15 -14.36
N VAL A 44 13.96 -14.88 -13.92
CA VAL A 44 13.66 -14.65 -12.49
C VAL A 44 13.98 -15.88 -11.65
N ALA A 45 13.53 -17.07 -12.07
CA ALA A 45 13.82 -18.32 -11.38
C ALA A 45 15.34 -18.58 -11.28
N ALA A 46 16.08 -18.36 -12.37
CA ALA A 46 17.53 -18.53 -12.38
C ALA A 46 18.26 -17.53 -11.44
N ARG A 47 17.78 -16.29 -11.33
CA ARG A 47 18.39 -15.29 -10.44
C ARG A 47 18.14 -15.57 -8.96
N HIS A 48 16.91 -15.93 -8.59
CA HIS A 48 16.57 -16.19 -7.19
C HIS A 48 17.06 -17.56 -6.72
N PHE A 49 17.00 -18.57 -7.59
CA PHE A 49 17.16 -19.97 -7.20
C PHE A 49 18.14 -20.77 -8.07
N GLY A 50 18.78 -20.17 -9.08
CA GLY A 50 19.66 -20.91 -10.00
C GLY A 50 20.91 -21.53 -9.36
N LYS A 51 21.29 -21.08 -8.16
CA LYS A 51 22.34 -21.69 -7.32
C LYS A 51 21.80 -22.38 -6.07
N ALA A 52 20.49 -22.32 -5.84
CA ALA A 52 19.86 -22.94 -4.68
C ALA A 52 19.69 -24.46 -4.93
N PRO A 53 19.77 -25.31 -3.89
CA PRO A 53 19.44 -26.72 -4.01
C PRO A 53 17.96 -26.89 -4.39
N SER A 54 17.58 -28.06 -4.90
CA SER A 54 16.16 -28.41 -5.13
C SER A 54 15.32 -28.20 -3.86
N PRO A 55 14.05 -27.77 -3.97
CA PRO A 55 13.20 -27.55 -2.80
C PRO A 55 13.06 -28.85 -2.01
N ALA A 56 13.20 -28.76 -0.69
CA ALA A 56 13.17 -29.89 0.23
C ALA A 56 11.74 -30.37 0.55
N SER A 57 10.72 -29.56 0.23
CA SER A 57 9.30 -29.87 0.45
C SER A 57 8.39 -29.23 -0.59
N ASP A 58 7.15 -29.71 -0.69
CA ASP A 58 6.10 -29.09 -1.53
C ASP A 58 5.75 -27.68 -1.07
N ALA A 59 5.78 -27.42 0.25
CA ALA A 59 5.59 -26.07 0.80
C ALA A 59 6.70 -25.12 0.34
N GLU A 60 7.96 -25.57 0.36
CA GLU A 60 9.07 -24.78 -0.15
C GLU A 60 8.98 -24.56 -1.66
N LYS A 61 8.56 -25.58 -2.42
CA LYS A 61 8.32 -25.47 -3.86
C LYS A 61 7.24 -24.42 -4.16
N ALA A 62 6.10 -24.49 -3.48
CA ALA A 62 5.02 -23.51 -3.61
C ALA A 62 5.47 -22.10 -3.25
N HIS A 63 6.30 -21.95 -2.21
CA HIS A 63 6.87 -20.66 -1.81
C HIS A 63 7.83 -20.10 -2.86
N ARG A 64 8.73 -20.93 -3.42
CA ARG A 64 9.63 -20.51 -4.50
C ARG A 64 8.84 -20.11 -5.76
N ASP A 65 7.81 -20.88 -6.12
CA ASP A 65 6.91 -20.58 -7.23
C ASP A 65 6.16 -19.26 -7.00
N PHE A 66 5.71 -19.00 -5.78
CA PHE A 66 5.10 -17.73 -5.39
C PHE A 66 6.07 -16.56 -5.61
N ILE A 67 7.31 -16.65 -5.12
CA ILE A 67 8.34 -15.61 -5.28
C ILE A 67 8.58 -15.32 -6.76
N VAL A 68 8.73 -16.35 -7.60
CA VAL A 68 8.92 -16.18 -9.04
C VAL A 68 7.71 -15.51 -9.67
N ARG A 69 6.49 -16.00 -9.41
CA ARG A 69 5.25 -15.41 -9.96
C ARG A 69 5.08 -13.96 -9.55
N SER A 70 5.30 -13.64 -8.28
CA SER A 70 5.18 -12.29 -7.73
C SER A 70 6.16 -11.32 -8.39
N THR A 71 7.42 -11.74 -8.48
CA THR A 71 8.50 -10.95 -9.08
C THR A 71 8.26 -10.74 -10.58
N VAL A 72 7.86 -11.78 -11.30
CA VAL A 72 7.51 -11.69 -12.74
C VAL A 72 6.33 -10.76 -12.96
N PHE A 73 5.29 -10.86 -12.13
CA PHE A 73 4.12 -10.01 -12.19
C PHE A 73 4.52 -8.53 -12.00
N ASP A 74 5.27 -8.24 -10.94
CA ASP A 74 5.78 -6.91 -10.66
C ASP A 74 6.61 -6.37 -11.83
N LEU A 75 7.53 -7.17 -12.35
CA LEU A 75 8.35 -6.82 -13.51
C LEU A 75 7.51 -6.56 -14.77
N ARG A 76 6.49 -7.37 -15.05
CA ARG A 76 5.71 -7.23 -16.28
C ARG A 76 4.75 -6.05 -16.22
N HIS A 77 4.01 -5.92 -15.12
CA HIS A 77 2.87 -5.01 -15.03
C HIS A 77 3.18 -3.75 -14.25
N ARG A 78 4.15 -3.81 -13.33
CA ARG A 78 4.35 -2.75 -12.35
C ARG A 78 5.57 -1.89 -12.58
N CYS A 79 6.62 -2.47 -13.16
CA CYS A 79 7.90 -1.79 -13.26
C CYS A 79 7.93 -0.55 -14.15
N GLY A 80 6.98 -0.41 -15.08
CA GLY A 80 6.96 0.65 -16.09
C GLY A 80 7.81 0.36 -17.33
N ALA A 81 8.70 -0.64 -17.26
CA ALA A 81 9.51 -1.14 -18.37
C ALA A 81 9.02 -2.47 -18.97
N GLY A 82 7.83 -2.96 -18.62
CA GLY A 82 7.24 -4.16 -19.25
C GLY A 82 8.08 -5.45 -19.11
N GLY A 83 8.89 -5.57 -18.06
CA GLY A 83 9.79 -6.71 -17.81
C GLY A 83 11.13 -6.66 -18.53
N ARG A 84 11.31 -5.70 -19.46
CA ARG A 84 12.51 -5.58 -20.30
C ARG A 84 13.80 -5.49 -19.49
N CYS A 85 13.79 -4.77 -18.36
CA CYS A 85 14.98 -4.53 -17.52
C CYS A 85 15.73 -5.80 -17.09
N VAL A 86 15.06 -6.94 -17.06
CA VAL A 86 15.65 -8.23 -16.69
C VAL A 86 16.52 -8.80 -17.81
N CYS A 87 16.25 -8.46 -19.06
CA CYS A 87 16.92 -8.98 -20.25
C CYS A 87 18.25 -8.26 -20.55
N ALA A 88 18.53 -7.08 -19.98
CA ALA A 88 19.77 -6.33 -20.24
C ALA A 88 21.00 -6.79 -19.45
N GLY A 89 20.84 -7.64 -18.43
CA GLY A 89 21.97 -8.15 -17.62
C GLY A 89 22.83 -7.10 -16.92
N ALA A 90 22.45 -5.82 -16.89
CA ALA A 90 23.29 -4.74 -16.39
C ALA A 90 23.38 -4.74 -14.85
N PRO A 91 24.59 -4.86 -14.26
CA PRO A 91 24.80 -4.76 -12.81
C PRO A 91 24.55 -3.35 -12.24
N ALA A 92 24.37 -2.34 -13.11
CA ALA A 92 24.06 -0.96 -12.76
C ALA A 92 22.59 -0.58 -13.01
N CYS A 93 21.71 -1.56 -13.19
CA CYS A 93 20.28 -1.34 -13.30
C CYS A 93 19.81 -0.61 -12.03
N ARG A 94 19.32 0.62 -12.15
CA ARG A 94 18.69 1.37 -11.03
C ARG A 94 17.38 0.74 -10.56
N PHE A 95 16.93 -0.30 -11.24
CA PHE A 95 15.57 -0.80 -11.21
C PHE A 95 15.26 -1.82 -10.11
N PRO A 96 16.19 -2.69 -9.64
CA PRO A 96 16.01 -3.40 -8.38
C PRO A 96 15.81 -2.39 -7.23
N GLN A 97 16.50 -1.24 -7.27
CA GLN A 97 16.37 -0.15 -6.29
C GLN A 97 15.05 0.65 -6.43
N CYS A 98 14.47 0.74 -7.64
CA CYS A 98 13.14 1.35 -7.85
C CYS A 98 11.97 0.47 -7.39
N PHE A 99 12.16 -0.85 -7.26
CA PHE A 99 11.14 -1.78 -6.75
C PHE A 99 11.11 -1.85 -5.24
N THR A 100 12.28 -1.75 -4.63
CA THR A 100 12.51 -1.90 -3.20
C THR A 100 11.93 -0.74 -2.38
N MET A 101 11.68 0.41 -3.03
CA MET A 101 11.09 1.60 -2.40
C MET A 101 9.58 1.75 -2.65
N ARG A 102 8.95 0.84 -3.41
CA ARG A 102 7.49 0.78 -3.51
C ARG A 102 6.93 0.09 -2.27
N PRO A 103 5.63 0.21 -1.97
CA PRO A 103 4.98 -0.70 -1.04
C PRO A 103 5.16 -2.12 -1.60
N VAL A 104 6.16 -2.85 -1.08
CA VAL A 104 6.42 -4.28 -1.35
C VAL A 104 5.13 -5.08 -1.16
N THR A 105 4.29 -4.59 -0.26
CA THR A 105 2.96 -5.08 0.06
C THR A 105 2.02 -5.16 -1.15
N LYS A 106 2.01 -4.23 -2.10
CA LYS A 106 0.96 -4.23 -3.15
C LYS A 106 1.03 -5.47 -4.06
N GLY A 107 2.22 -5.91 -4.46
CA GLY A 107 2.37 -7.06 -5.36
C GLY A 107 1.99 -8.36 -4.65
N ALA A 108 2.52 -8.54 -3.44
CA ALA A 108 2.21 -9.69 -2.59
C ALA A 108 0.74 -9.74 -2.17
N GLU A 109 0.14 -8.61 -1.80
CA GLU A 109 -1.27 -8.52 -1.41
C GLU A 109 -2.20 -8.78 -2.59
N VAL A 110 -1.94 -8.17 -3.75
CA VAL A 110 -2.74 -8.42 -4.96
C VAL A 110 -2.71 -9.90 -5.34
N GLN A 111 -1.54 -10.53 -5.23
CA GLN A 111 -1.41 -11.96 -5.51
C GLN A 111 -2.07 -12.83 -4.44
N ALA A 112 -1.96 -12.48 -3.16
CA ALA A 112 -2.61 -13.20 -2.07
C ALA A 112 -4.14 -13.13 -2.20
N GLU A 113 -4.69 -11.94 -2.42
CA GLU A 113 -6.12 -11.72 -2.67
C GLU A 113 -6.58 -12.50 -3.91
N ARG A 114 -5.82 -12.46 -4.99
CA ARG A 114 -6.10 -13.23 -6.20
C ARG A 114 -6.14 -14.74 -5.92
N GLN A 115 -5.20 -15.25 -5.14
CA GLN A 115 -5.10 -16.67 -4.79
C GLN A 115 -6.27 -17.16 -3.92
N VAL A 116 -6.83 -16.30 -3.06
CA VAL A 116 -8.02 -16.65 -2.26
C VAL A 116 -9.20 -17.04 -3.14
N TYR A 117 -9.35 -16.40 -4.31
CA TYR A 117 -10.46 -16.66 -5.24
C TYR A 117 -10.13 -17.68 -6.33
N GLU A 118 -8.85 -17.84 -6.68
CA GLU A 118 -8.38 -18.77 -7.72
C GLU A 118 -8.08 -20.18 -7.19
N ALA A 119 -8.62 -20.55 -6.02
CA ALA A 119 -8.48 -21.88 -5.47
C ALA A 119 -9.29 -22.94 -6.26
N ASP A 120 -8.79 -24.17 -6.30
CA ASP A 120 -9.37 -25.29 -7.08
C ASP A 120 -10.80 -25.70 -6.63
N ASN A 121 -11.26 -25.19 -5.49
CA ASN A 121 -12.57 -25.47 -4.89
C ASN A 121 -13.67 -24.47 -5.30
N ALA A 122 -13.50 -23.73 -6.41
CA ALA A 122 -14.51 -22.79 -6.89
C ALA A 122 -15.89 -23.46 -7.07
N PRO A 123 -16.99 -22.83 -6.60
CA PRO A 123 -18.26 -23.52 -6.33
C PRO A 123 -19.01 -23.92 -7.61
N THR A 124 -18.95 -23.10 -8.66
CA THR A 124 -19.71 -23.31 -9.90
C THR A 124 -18.79 -23.56 -11.10
N ALA A 125 -19.32 -24.16 -12.16
CA ALA A 125 -18.55 -24.43 -13.38
C ALA A 125 -18.14 -23.13 -14.09
N GLU A 126 -19.01 -22.12 -14.05
CA GLU A 126 -18.80 -20.78 -14.57
C GLU A 126 -17.63 -20.10 -13.86
N ILE A 127 -17.59 -20.14 -12.52
CA ILE A 127 -16.49 -19.55 -11.74
C ILE A 127 -15.19 -20.32 -12.01
N ARG A 128 -15.21 -21.65 -12.07
CA ARG A 128 -14.02 -22.44 -12.43
C ARG A 128 -13.47 -22.09 -13.81
N ALA A 129 -14.33 -21.80 -14.78
CA ALA A 129 -13.88 -21.34 -16.10
C ALA A 129 -13.20 -19.97 -16.03
N LEU A 130 -13.72 -19.04 -15.23
CA LEU A 130 -13.09 -17.73 -15.00
C LEU A 130 -11.73 -17.86 -14.28
N VAL A 131 -11.64 -18.76 -13.30
CA VAL A 131 -10.38 -19.05 -12.59
C VAL A 131 -9.34 -19.61 -13.56
N ALA A 132 -9.73 -20.51 -14.47
CA ALA A 132 -8.84 -21.03 -15.50
C ALA A 132 -8.31 -19.92 -16.43
N LEU A 133 -9.17 -18.99 -16.87
CA LEU A 133 -8.74 -17.82 -17.65
C LEU A 133 -7.72 -16.97 -16.89
N ALA A 134 -7.97 -16.70 -15.61
CA ALA A 134 -7.06 -15.92 -14.79
C ALA A 134 -5.71 -16.64 -14.60
N ALA A 135 -5.72 -17.96 -14.32
CA ALA A 135 -4.53 -18.79 -14.22
C ALA A 135 -3.69 -18.82 -15.52
N GLU A 136 -4.34 -18.69 -16.67
CA GLU A 136 -3.72 -18.53 -17.99
C GLU A 136 -3.25 -17.09 -18.29
N GLU A 137 -3.36 -16.17 -17.33
CA GLU A 137 -3.05 -14.74 -17.45
C GLU A 137 -3.93 -13.99 -18.47
N LYS A 138 -5.12 -14.52 -18.79
CA LYS A 138 -6.16 -13.86 -19.60
C LYS A 138 -7.04 -12.96 -18.71
N LEU A 139 -6.41 -12.05 -17.97
CA LEU A 139 -7.05 -11.28 -16.91
C LEU A 139 -8.19 -10.39 -17.40
N GLU A 140 -8.08 -9.82 -18.61
CA GLU A 140 -9.15 -9.00 -19.19
C GLU A 140 -10.42 -9.79 -19.49
N GLU A 141 -10.25 -11.03 -19.97
CA GLU A 141 -11.36 -11.94 -20.25
C GLU A 141 -12.02 -12.37 -18.94
N ALA A 142 -11.24 -12.69 -17.91
CA ALA A 142 -11.74 -13.00 -16.58
C ALA A 142 -12.54 -11.83 -15.98
N VAL A 143 -12.02 -10.58 -16.05
CA VAL A 143 -12.72 -9.38 -15.55
C VAL A 143 -14.05 -9.16 -16.24
N LYS A 144 -14.10 -9.30 -17.58
CA LYS A 144 -15.35 -9.19 -18.36
C LYS A 144 -16.32 -10.33 -18.05
N GLY A 145 -15.79 -11.54 -17.90
CA GLY A 145 -16.59 -12.71 -17.56
C GLY A 145 -17.23 -12.62 -16.17
N ILE A 146 -16.49 -12.12 -15.17
CA ILE A 146 -17.06 -11.84 -13.83
C ILE A 146 -18.19 -10.81 -13.94
N GLN A 147 -17.99 -9.73 -14.70
CA GLN A 147 -19.02 -8.72 -14.92
C GLN A 147 -20.30 -9.34 -15.51
N HIS A 148 -20.17 -10.11 -16.59
CA HIS A 148 -21.31 -10.76 -17.23
C HIS A 148 -22.02 -11.76 -16.30
N LEU A 149 -21.26 -12.50 -15.47
CA LEU A 149 -21.83 -13.43 -14.50
C LEU A 149 -22.67 -12.69 -13.46
N VAL A 150 -22.16 -11.59 -12.91
CA VAL A 150 -22.92 -10.76 -11.95
C VAL A 150 -24.16 -10.16 -12.60
N ASP A 151 -24.05 -9.65 -13.82
CA ASP A 151 -25.20 -9.09 -14.55
C ASP A 151 -26.29 -10.15 -14.75
N ALA A 152 -25.91 -11.38 -15.09
CA ALA A 152 -26.83 -12.50 -15.24
C ALA A 152 -27.50 -12.88 -13.90
N GLN A 153 -26.73 -12.94 -12.82
CA GLN A 153 -27.26 -13.24 -11.48
C GLN A 153 -28.25 -12.18 -11.00
N LEU A 154 -27.92 -10.89 -11.17
CA LEU A 154 -28.83 -9.80 -10.81
C LEU A 154 -30.12 -9.83 -11.64
N LYS A 155 -30.03 -10.05 -12.95
CA LYS A 155 -31.20 -10.17 -13.83
C LYS A 155 -32.08 -11.38 -13.46
N ALA A 156 -31.47 -12.52 -13.19
CA ALA A 156 -32.18 -13.72 -12.77
C ALA A 156 -32.91 -13.49 -11.43
N ALA A 157 -32.22 -12.92 -10.45
CA ALA A 157 -32.78 -12.62 -9.13
C ALA A 157 -33.87 -11.53 -9.17
N ALA A 158 -33.81 -10.61 -10.14
CA ALA A 158 -34.86 -9.62 -10.38
C ALA A 158 -36.17 -10.26 -10.90
N LYS A 159 -36.14 -11.48 -11.45
CA LYS A 159 -37.32 -12.22 -11.96
C LYS A 159 -38.15 -11.40 -12.96
N GLY A 160 -37.47 -10.69 -13.86
CA GLY A 160 -38.12 -9.85 -14.88
C GLY A 160 -38.57 -8.46 -14.40
N ARG A 161 -38.40 -8.13 -13.11
CA ARG A 161 -38.62 -6.77 -12.58
C ARG A 161 -37.47 -5.85 -13.03
N ALA A 162 -37.75 -4.57 -13.24
CA ALA A 162 -36.71 -3.59 -13.56
C ALA A 162 -35.78 -3.40 -12.36
N LEU A 163 -34.47 -3.57 -12.57
CA LEU A 163 -33.44 -3.33 -11.56
C LEU A 163 -33.41 -1.85 -11.17
N GLU A 164 -33.06 -1.57 -9.92
CA GLU A 164 -32.74 -0.20 -9.49
C GLU A 164 -31.65 0.40 -10.39
N ALA A 165 -31.76 1.69 -10.72
CA ALA A 165 -30.82 2.38 -11.61
C ALA A 165 -29.34 2.23 -11.20
N ARG A 166 -29.04 2.09 -9.90
CA ARG A 166 -27.67 1.87 -9.40
C ARG A 166 -27.09 0.48 -9.70
N LEU A 167 -27.95 -0.48 -10.06
CA LEU A 167 -27.59 -1.83 -10.48
C LEU A 167 -27.65 -2.02 -12.00
N VAL A 168 -28.09 -0.98 -12.75
CA VAL A 168 -28.09 -1.01 -14.22
C VAL A 168 -26.68 -0.73 -14.70
N ILE A 169 -26.10 -1.70 -15.41
CA ILE A 169 -24.74 -1.64 -15.95
C ILE A 169 -24.88 -1.51 -17.46
N ASP A 170 -24.99 -0.26 -17.94
CA ASP A 170 -25.09 0.01 -19.37
C ASP A 170 -23.70 -0.12 -20.02
N GLY A 171 -23.52 -1.21 -20.76
CA GLY A 171 -22.31 -1.50 -21.51
C GLY A 171 -22.06 -0.58 -22.72
N SER A 172 -22.79 0.52 -22.88
CA SER A 172 -22.86 1.31 -24.13
C SER A 172 -22.17 2.67 -24.08
N SER A 173 -21.68 3.18 -22.93
CA SER A 173 -21.12 4.54 -22.90
C SER A 173 -20.04 4.83 -21.87
N GLY A 174 -19.10 3.90 -21.63
CA GLY A 174 -17.76 4.20 -21.09
C GLY A 174 -17.67 4.93 -19.74
N LEU A 175 -18.78 5.19 -19.06
CA LEU A 175 -18.84 5.79 -17.74
C LEU A 175 -18.83 4.64 -16.73
N GLU A 176 -17.66 4.07 -16.56
CA GLU A 176 -17.37 3.37 -15.32
C GLU A 176 -17.51 4.37 -14.18
N PHE A 177 -18.60 4.18 -13.45
CA PHE A 177 -18.92 4.71 -12.14
C PHE A 177 -17.99 5.82 -11.62
N THR A 178 -18.48 7.06 -11.59
CA THR A 178 -17.76 8.21 -11.06
C THR A 178 -18.26 8.52 -9.64
N PRO A 179 -17.45 8.28 -8.58
CA PRO A 179 -17.74 8.81 -7.25
C PRO A 179 -17.67 10.34 -7.34
N GLY A 180 -18.79 11.03 -7.09
CA GLY A 180 -18.89 12.48 -7.14
C GLY A 180 -19.91 13.06 -8.13
N SER A 181 -20.55 12.24 -8.98
CA SER A 181 -21.78 12.68 -9.65
C SER A 181 -22.92 12.74 -8.61
N ALA A 182 -23.64 13.86 -8.56
CA ALA A 182 -24.69 14.09 -7.57
C ALA A 182 -25.75 12.97 -7.63
N LYS A 183 -25.67 12.03 -6.68
CA LYS A 183 -26.73 11.06 -6.39
C LYS A 183 -27.50 11.40 -5.12
N THR A 184 -27.19 12.53 -4.49
CA THR A 184 -27.94 13.12 -3.38
C THR A 184 -28.67 14.36 -3.90
N GLY A 185 -30.00 14.27 -3.96
CA GLY A 185 -30.90 15.31 -4.46
C GLY A 185 -32.29 14.74 -4.68
N ALA A 186 -33.33 15.57 -4.69
CA ALA A 186 -34.73 15.16 -4.79
C ALA A 186 -35.06 14.32 -6.05
N ASP A 187 -34.16 14.32 -7.04
CA ASP A 187 -34.32 13.61 -8.32
C ASP A 187 -33.61 12.24 -8.38
N SER A 188 -32.96 11.78 -7.29
CA SER A 188 -32.33 10.44 -7.25
C SER A 188 -33.40 9.36 -7.10
N ALA A 189 -34.06 9.00 -8.20
CA ALA A 189 -35.13 8.01 -8.18
C ALA A 189 -34.61 6.62 -7.78
N HIS A 190 -35.02 6.12 -6.60
CA HIS A 190 -34.91 4.72 -6.17
C HIS A 190 -35.88 3.80 -6.95
N ASN A 191 -36.06 4.04 -8.25
CA ASN A 191 -37.01 3.28 -9.05
C ASN A 191 -36.37 1.94 -9.47
N GLY A 192 -36.96 0.83 -9.04
CA GLY A 192 -36.57 -0.53 -9.41
C GLY A 192 -36.34 -1.46 -8.22
N VAL A 193 -35.95 -2.71 -8.48
CA VAL A 193 -35.69 -3.74 -7.46
C VAL A 193 -34.21 -3.92 -7.18
N ASN A 194 -33.88 -4.24 -5.93
CA ASN A 194 -32.52 -4.52 -5.48
C ASN A 194 -32.39 -5.97 -5.00
N PRO A 195 -31.98 -6.90 -5.87
CA PRO A 195 -31.82 -8.29 -5.46
C PRO A 195 -30.79 -8.48 -4.33
N LEU A 196 -29.80 -7.60 -4.21
CA LEU A 196 -28.77 -7.67 -3.15
C LEU A 196 -29.33 -7.35 -1.76
N ARG A 197 -30.48 -6.67 -1.67
CA ARG A 197 -31.20 -6.47 -0.40
C ARG A 197 -32.12 -7.64 -0.08
N GLU A 198 -32.65 -8.31 -1.11
CA GLU A 198 -33.64 -9.38 -0.99
C GLU A 198 -33.02 -10.76 -0.76
N SER A 199 -31.84 -11.05 -1.32
CA SER A 199 -31.20 -12.37 -1.28
C SER A 199 -29.78 -12.29 -0.71
N GLU A 200 -29.55 -13.04 0.38
CA GLU A 200 -28.24 -13.13 1.03
C GLU A 200 -27.22 -13.88 0.17
N ASP A 201 -27.62 -15.01 -0.44
CA ASP A 201 -26.73 -15.79 -1.31
C ASP A 201 -26.23 -14.98 -2.52
N VAL A 202 -27.16 -14.31 -3.22
CA VAL A 202 -26.81 -13.45 -4.36
C VAL A 202 -25.92 -12.28 -3.90
N ARG A 203 -26.19 -11.70 -2.73
CA ARG A 203 -25.38 -10.62 -2.17
C ARG A 203 -23.95 -11.07 -1.89
N GLU A 204 -23.76 -12.17 -1.17
CA GLU A 204 -22.43 -12.66 -0.81
C GLU A 204 -21.64 -13.12 -2.04
N GLU A 205 -22.29 -13.75 -3.01
CA GLU A 205 -21.63 -14.15 -4.26
C GLU A 205 -21.18 -12.93 -5.07
N VAL A 206 -22.05 -11.93 -5.26
CA VAL A 206 -21.71 -10.68 -5.97
C VAL A 206 -20.60 -9.91 -5.26
N ILE A 207 -20.62 -9.83 -3.92
CA ILE A 207 -19.55 -9.20 -3.14
C ILE A 207 -18.22 -9.91 -3.38
N CYS A 208 -18.18 -11.24 -3.26
CA CYS A 208 -16.97 -12.03 -3.48
C CYS A 208 -16.42 -11.86 -4.91
N LEU A 209 -17.31 -11.92 -5.91
CA LEU A 209 -16.94 -11.73 -7.31
C LEU A 209 -16.37 -10.33 -7.59
N TYR A 210 -16.94 -9.27 -7.00
CA TYR A 210 -16.44 -7.91 -7.17
C TYR A 210 -15.12 -7.66 -6.43
N LEU A 211 -14.92 -8.26 -5.25
CA LEU A 211 -13.64 -8.23 -4.55
C LEU A 211 -12.55 -8.90 -5.39
N TRP A 212 -12.83 -10.06 -5.97
CA TRP A 212 -11.90 -10.73 -6.89
C TRP A 212 -11.64 -9.91 -8.16
N ARG A 213 -12.71 -9.41 -8.79
CA ARG A 213 -12.61 -8.55 -9.97
C ARG A 213 -11.76 -7.30 -9.70
N ALA A 214 -11.91 -6.67 -8.53
CA ALA A 214 -11.09 -5.55 -8.13
C ALA A 214 -9.60 -5.92 -8.03
N ALA A 215 -9.27 -7.09 -7.46
CA ALA A 215 -7.89 -7.59 -7.44
C ALA A 215 -7.34 -7.79 -8.87
N LEU A 216 -8.11 -8.40 -9.77
CA LEU A 216 -7.71 -8.56 -11.19
C LEU A 216 -7.55 -7.21 -11.92
N LEU A 217 -8.40 -6.23 -11.63
CA LEU A 217 -8.29 -4.89 -12.19
C LEU A 217 -7.04 -4.15 -11.68
N VAL A 218 -6.71 -4.26 -10.41
CA VAL A 218 -5.45 -3.73 -9.85
C VAL A 218 -4.25 -4.40 -10.52
N ASN A 219 -4.33 -5.71 -10.83
CA ASN A 219 -3.30 -6.39 -11.62
C ASN A 219 -3.11 -5.74 -13.01
N LEU A 220 -4.22 -5.38 -13.65
CA LEU A 220 -4.25 -4.67 -14.94
C LEU A 220 -3.96 -3.16 -14.84
N ARG A 221 -3.57 -2.65 -13.66
CA ARG A 221 -3.33 -1.22 -13.39
C ARG A 221 -4.55 -0.31 -13.56
N ARG A 222 -5.75 -0.91 -13.49
CA ARG A 222 -7.05 -0.22 -13.53
C ARG A 222 -7.57 0.04 -12.12
N ASP A 223 -6.70 0.57 -11.25
CA ASP A 223 -6.99 0.82 -9.83
C ASP A 223 -8.21 1.73 -9.63
N GLU A 224 -8.38 2.75 -10.49
CA GLU A 224 -9.55 3.63 -10.46
C GLU A 224 -10.85 2.84 -10.66
N GLN A 225 -10.91 2.02 -11.71
CA GLN A 225 -12.06 1.14 -11.98
C GLN A 225 -12.30 0.16 -10.83
N ALA A 226 -11.23 -0.41 -10.25
CA ALA A 226 -11.32 -1.33 -9.13
C ALA A 226 -11.97 -0.66 -7.91
N VAL A 227 -11.40 0.46 -7.44
CA VAL A 227 -11.90 1.22 -6.28
C VAL A 227 -13.32 1.72 -6.54
N ASN A 228 -13.55 2.32 -7.70
CA ASN A 228 -14.86 2.81 -8.09
C ASN A 228 -15.89 1.67 -8.01
N SER A 229 -15.64 0.51 -8.63
CA SER A 229 -16.59 -0.61 -8.61
C SER A 229 -16.95 -1.10 -7.20
N LEU A 230 -16.01 -1.09 -6.26
CA LEU A 230 -16.24 -1.48 -4.87
C LEU A 230 -17.07 -0.46 -4.09
N LEU A 231 -16.75 0.84 -4.22
CA LEU A 231 -17.53 1.91 -3.61
C LEU A 231 -18.97 1.89 -4.12
N ASN A 232 -19.14 1.60 -5.40
CA ASN A 232 -20.43 1.49 -6.05
C ASN A 232 -21.31 0.40 -5.45
N LEU A 233 -20.73 -0.79 -5.30
CA LEU A 233 -21.40 -1.93 -4.72
C LEU A 233 -21.75 -1.69 -3.25
N ALA A 234 -20.90 -0.97 -2.50
CA ALA A 234 -21.16 -0.61 -1.11
C ALA A 234 -22.45 0.20 -0.95
N PHE A 235 -22.77 1.11 -1.88
CA PHE A 235 -24.02 1.87 -1.87
C PHE A 235 -25.25 1.06 -2.33
N CYS A 236 -25.05 -0.13 -2.89
CA CYS A 236 -26.13 -1.02 -3.28
C CYS A 236 -26.55 -1.98 -2.15
N VAL A 237 -25.69 -2.19 -1.15
CA VAL A 237 -25.94 -3.10 -0.02
C VAL A 237 -26.28 -2.34 1.28
N GLU A 238 -26.77 -3.09 2.27
CA GLU A 238 -27.00 -2.58 3.63
C GLU A 238 -25.68 -2.31 4.36
N GLU A 239 -25.71 -1.42 5.34
CA GLU A 239 -24.54 -0.95 6.09
C GLU A 239 -23.67 -2.09 6.64
N ARG A 240 -24.27 -3.12 7.23
CA ARG A 240 -23.57 -4.29 7.79
C ARG A 240 -22.74 -5.09 6.77
N HIS A 241 -23.00 -4.92 5.47
CA HIS A 241 -22.29 -5.63 4.39
C HIS A 241 -21.25 -4.74 3.68
N ARG A 242 -21.12 -3.46 4.06
CA ARG A 242 -20.20 -2.52 3.40
C ARG A 242 -18.76 -2.68 3.83
N THR A 243 -18.50 -3.23 5.02
CA THR A 243 -17.15 -3.30 5.62
C THR A 243 -16.11 -3.89 4.67
N ARG A 244 -16.38 -5.06 4.07
CA ARG A 244 -15.44 -5.73 3.14
C ARG A 244 -15.15 -4.87 1.90
N LEU A 245 -16.16 -4.21 1.37
CA LEU A 245 -16.08 -3.40 0.16
C LEU A 245 -15.30 -2.10 0.41
N PHE A 246 -15.61 -1.40 1.50
CA PHE A 246 -14.88 -0.20 1.89
C PHE A 246 -13.44 -0.51 2.32
N ALA A 247 -13.22 -1.62 3.04
CA ALA A 247 -11.89 -2.10 3.39
C ALA A 247 -11.01 -2.33 2.16
N ALA A 248 -11.53 -3.06 1.17
CA ALA A 248 -10.82 -3.34 -0.07
C ALA A 248 -10.63 -2.06 -0.91
N ALA A 249 -11.63 -1.17 -0.97
CA ALA A 249 -11.51 0.11 -1.66
C ALA A 249 -10.42 0.98 -1.03
N ALA A 250 -10.40 1.12 0.30
CA ALA A 250 -9.38 1.85 1.04
C ALA A 250 -7.99 1.23 0.84
N ALA A 251 -7.90 -0.11 0.85
CA ALA A 251 -6.67 -0.84 0.62
C ALA A 251 -6.08 -0.53 -0.76
N TRP A 252 -6.88 -0.68 -1.82
CA TRP A 252 -6.42 -0.43 -3.19
C TRP A 252 -6.14 1.06 -3.45
N ALA A 253 -6.99 1.95 -2.94
CA ALA A 253 -6.77 3.38 -3.05
C ALA A 253 -5.46 3.82 -2.38
N THR A 254 -5.20 3.34 -1.15
CA THR A 254 -3.96 3.65 -0.43
C THR A 254 -2.72 3.25 -1.24
N LEU A 255 -2.70 2.02 -1.75
CA LEU A 255 -1.56 1.50 -2.49
C LEU A 255 -1.37 2.17 -3.86
N ASN A 256 -2.47 2.59 -4.50
CA ASN A 256 -2.41 3.43 -5.70
C ASN A 256 -1.77 4.79 -5.38
N ASP A 257 -2.25 5.46 -4.34
CA ASP A 257 -1.83 6.81 -4.01
C ASP A 257 -0.37 6.86 -3.54
N MET A 258 0.05 5.90 -2.70
CA MET A 258 1.46 5.71 -2.34
C MET A 258 2.36 5.54 -3.56
N GLU A 259 1.91 4.77 -4.55
CA GLU A 259 2.67 4.53 -5.78
C GLU A 259 2.78 5.80 -6.63
N ILE A 260 1.70 6.57 -6.79
CA ILE A 260 1.72 7.86 -7.49
C ILE A 260 2.64 8.86 -6.77
N ILE A 261 2.54 8.95 -5.45
CA ILE A 261 3.37 9.85 -4.64
C ILE A 261 4.85 9.46 -4.76
N TYR A 262 5.15 8.16 -4.78
CA TYR A 262 6.50 7.67 -5.05
C TYR A 262 7.01 8.14 -6.42
N TYR A 263 6.23 7.95 -7.49
CA TYR A 263 6.63 8.43 -8.81
C TYR A 263 6.78 9.96 -8.85
N ARG A 264 5.93 10.71 -8.15
CA ARG A 264 6.08 12.17 -8.00
C ARG A 264 7.38 12.56 -7.29
N SER A 265 7.84 11.77 -6.33
CA SER A 265 9.15 11.96 -5.70
C SER A 265 10.28 11.67 -6.69
N LEU A 266 10.17 10.56 -7.42
CA LEU A 266 11.16 10.11 -8.39
C LEU A 266 11.37 11.15 -9.50
N VAL A 267 10.30 11.66 -10.11
CA VAL A 267 10.39 12.64 -11.21
C VAL A 267 10.94 14.00 -10.77
N LYS A 268 10.85 14.34 -9.48
CA LYS A 268 11.45 15.57 -8.92
C LYS A 268 12.94 15.45 -8.64
N THR A 269 13.42 14.23 -8.39
CA THR A 269 14.77 13.96 -7.88
C THR A 269 15.71 13.42 -8.97
N HIS A 270 15.13 12.81 -10.00
CA HIS A 270 15.83 12.11 -11.06
C HIS A 270 15.33 12.57 -12.44
N GLU A 271 16.16 12.39 -13.46
CA GLU A 271 15.75 12.57 -14.85
C GLU A 271 14.65 11.54 -15.16
N PRO A 272 13.41 12.00 -15.42
CA PRO A 272 12.27 11.10 -15.53
C PRO A 272 12.21 10.48 -16.93
N PHE A 273 11.82 9.22 -17.00
CA PHE A 273 11.40 8.60 -18.27
C PHE A 273 9.90 8.76 -18.46
N GLU A 274 9.45 8.78 -19.71
CA GLU A 274 8.06 9.12 -20.10
C GLU A 274 7.00 8.34 -19.31
N HIS A 275 7.20 7.04 -19.12
CA HIS A 275 6.25 6.21 -18.37
C HIS A 275 6.14 6.63 -16.89
N ALA A 276 7.24 7.05 -16.24
CA ALA A 276 7.20 7.54 -14.85
C ALA A 276 6.45 8.88 -14.74
N ILE A 277 6.55 9.74 -15.76
CA ILE A 277 5.79 10.99 -15.84
C ILE A 277 4.30 10.68 -15.95
N ALA A 278 3.92 9.79 -16.89
CA ALA A 278 2.54 9.38 -17.07
C ALA A 278 1.95 8.81 -15.76
N PHE A 279 2.71 7.98 -15.03
CA PHE A 279 2.30 7.47 -13.72
C PHE A 279 2.13 8.58 -12.67
N ALA A 280 3.01 9.58 -12.64
CA ALA A 280 2.99 10.65 -11.63
C ALA A 280 1.88 11.68 -11.87
N VAL A 281 1.50 11.90 -13.13
CA VAL A 281 0.65 13.03 -13.56
C VAL A 281 -0.73 12.58 -14.03
N ASP A 282 -0.83 11.49 -14.79
CA ASP A 282 -2.08 11.14 -15.49
C ASP A 282 -3.03 10.28 -14.65
N ARG A 283 -2.55 9.74 -13.53
CA ARG A 283 -3.34 8.86 -12.67
C ARG A 283 -3.99 9.63 -11.51
N PRO A 284 -5.28 9.35 -11.20
CA PRO A 284 -5.94 9.99 -10.10
C PRO A 284 -5.47 9.43 -8.75
N LEU A 285 -5.48 10.30 -7.75
CA LEU A 285 -5.44 9.92 -6.34
C LEU A 285 -6.85 9.51 -5.89
N LEU A 286 -6.97 8.38 -5.20
CA LEU A 286 -8.25 7.69 -4.98
C LEU A 286 -8.74 7.75 -3.54
N LEU A 287 -7.86 7.98 -2.55
CA LEU A 287 -8.26 7.97 -1.13
C LEU A 287 -9.31 9.03 -0.80
N ALA A 288 -9.21 10.23 -1.38
CA ALA A 288 -10.21 11.27 -1.20
C ALA A 288 -11.63 10.78 -1.59
N ARG A 289 -11.74 9.95 -2.63
CA ARG A 289 -13.03 9.38 -3.05
C ARG A 289 -13.57 8.34 -2.07
N VAL A 290 -12.69 7.55 -1.45
CA VAL A 290 -13.09 6.58 -0.42
C VAL A 290 -13.63 7.30 0.81
N PHE A 291 -12.93 8.33 1.28
CA PHE A 291 -13.35 9.08 2.47
C PHE A 291 -14.52 10.04 2.20
N GLU A 292 -14.75 10.42 0.95
CA GLU A 292 -16.00 11.03 0.54
C GLU A 292 -17.16 10.04 0.65
N ALA A 293 -16.95 8.79 0.21
CA ALA A 293 -17.99 7.76 0.22
C ALA A 293 -18.37 7.29 1.64
N THR A 294 -17.44 7.34 2.59
CA THR A 294 -17.71 7.00 4.00
C THR A 294 -18.08 8.21 4.85
N ARG A 295 -18.22 9.41 4.26
CA ARG A 295 -18.55 10.62 5.01
C ARG A 295 -19.83 10.41 5.82
N SER A 296 -19.82 10.84 7.08
CA SER A 296 -20.92 10.68 8.04
C SER A 296 -21.21 9.23 8.46
N ASP A 297 -20.35 8.28 8.10
CA ASP A 297 -20.35 6.91 8.61
C ASP A 297 -19.08 6.74 9.46
N ASP A 298 -19.21 6.98 10.76
CA ASP A 298 -18.06 7.01 11.68
C ASP A 298 -17.34 5.66 11.73
N TYR A 299 -18.10 4.56 11.75
CA TYR A 299 -17.55 3.21 11.80
C TYR A 299 -16.70 2.90 10.57
N HIS A 300 -17.24 3.10 9.37
CA HIS A 300 -16.48 2.80 8.15
C HIS A 300 -15.35 3.79 7.91
N THR A 301 -15.50 5.04 8.36
CA THR A 301 -14.41 6.03 8.29
C THR A 301 -13.26 5.65 9.23
N ASP A 302 -13.54 5.24 10.47
CA ASP A 302 -12.53 4.69 11.38
C ASP A 302 -11.86 3.45 10.77
N TYR A 303 -12.66 2.49 10.32
CA TYR A 303 -12.18 1.24 9.74
C TYR A 303 -11.27 1.48 8.54
N CYS A 304 -11.69 2.30 7.57
CA CYS A 304 -10.87 2.65 6.41
C CYS A 304 -9.59 3.36 6.83
N THR A 305 -9.66 4.26 7.82
CA THR A 305 -8.48 4.96 8.34
C THR A 305 -7.47 3.98 8.94
N HIS A 306 -7.92 2.97 9.70
CA HIS A 306 -7.07 1.89 10.21
C HIS A 306 -6.37 1.11 9.09
N ILE A 307 -7.07 0.82 7.99
CA ILE A 307 -6.48 0.17 6.81
C ILE A 307 -5.37 1.04 6.19
N VAL A 308 -5.65 2.33 5.95
CA VAL A 308 -4.65 3.26 5.40
C VAL A 308 -3.43 3.35 6.33
N PHE A 309 -3.68 3.49 7.62
CA PHE A 309 -2.67 3.61 8.66
C PHE A 309 -1.75 2.39 8.70
N SER A 310 -2.32 1.19 8.81
CA SER A 310 -1.54 -0.06 8.85
C SER A 310 -0.67 -0.19 7.61
N LYS A 311 -1.21 0.09 6.42
CA LYS A 311 -0.44 0.03 5.17
C LYS A 311 0.69 1.05 5.11
N GLU A 312 0.50 2.28 5.59
CA GLU A 312 1.58 3.28 5.58
C GLU A 312 2.67 2.98 6.61
N VAL A 313 2.32 2.46 7.78
CA VAL A 313 3.30 1.99 8.77
C VAL A 313 4.15 0.87 8.18
N THR A 314 3.51 -0.17 7.62
CA THR A 314 4.23 -1.28 6.96
C THR A 314 5.06 -0.80 5.78
N ALA A 315 4.51 0.07 4.92
CA ALA A 315 5.23 0.61 3.78
C ALA A 315 6.44 1.45 4.23
N THR A 316 6.32 2.23 5.30
CA THR A 316 7.42 3.04 5.85
C THR A 316 8.58 2.15 6.30
N VAL A 317 8.28 1.10 7.09
CA VAL A 317 9.32 0.20 7.60
C VAL A 317 9.96 -0.60 6.47
N THR A 318 9.16 -1.15 5.57
CA THR A 318 9.67 -1.93 4.43
C THR A 318 10.56 -1.08 3.54
N ARG A 319 10.13 0.13 3.15
CA ARG A 319 10.97 1.05 2.35
C ARG A 319 12.31 1.34 3.07
N ALA A 320 12.29 1.55 4.39
CA ALA A 320 13.49 1.84 5.16
C ALA A 320 14.48 0.66 5.21
N GLN A 321 13.97 -0.56 5.47
CA GLN A 321 14.76 -1.78 5.45
C GLN A 321 15.37 -2.02 4.08
N THR A 322 14.58 -1.81 3.04
CA THR A 322 15.04 -2.08 1.68
C THR A 322 16.09 -1.07 1.21
N ALA A 323 15.97 0.21 1.61
CA ALA A 323 17.03 1.20 1.41
C ALA A 323 18.35 0.78 2.08
N GLN A 324 18.29 0.26 3.32
CA GLN A 324 19.46 -0.24 4.04
C GLN A 324 20.09 -1.47 3.35
N MET A 325 19.28 -2.46 2.96
CA MET A 325 19.77 -3.71 2.34
C MET A 325 20.51 -3.48 1.02
N HIS A 326 20.07 -2.52 0.21
CA HIS A 326 20.66 -2.29 -1.11
C HIS A 326 21.76 -1.22 -1.13
N GLY A 327 22.23 -0.79 0.04
CA GLY A 327 23.36 0.11 0.16
C GLY A 327 23.14 1.44 -0.54
N ASP A 328 21.91 1.95 -0.55
CA ASP A 328 21.61 3.26 -1.11
C ASP A 328 22.22 4.35 -0.22
N ALA A 329 23.47 4.71 -0.53
CA ALA A 329 24.24 5.72 0.16
C ALA A 329 23.82 7.16 -0.25
N THR A 330 22.97 7.30 -1.28
CA THR A 330 22.53 8.60 -1.82
C THR A 330 21.30 9.16 -1.14
N GLU A 331 20.58 8.33 -0.39
CA GLU A 331 19.26 8.67 0.06
C GLU A 331 19.13 8.40 1.56
N ASP A 332 19.27 9.46 2.34
CA ASP A 332 18.71 9.51 3.69
C ASP A 332 17.30 8.89 3.62
N PRO A 333 17.01 7.77 4.32
CA PRO A 333 15.67 7.19 4.33
C PRO A 333 14.62 8.26 4.61
N MET A 334 14.94 9.24 5.46
CA MET A 334 14.06 10.35 5.79
C MET A 334 13.73 11.25 4.57
N ARG A 335 14.53 11.25 3.51
CA ARG A 335 14.23 11.97 2.26
C ARG A 335 13.60 11.08 1.19
N SER A 336 13.92 9.79 1.15
CA SER A 336 13.46 8.85 0.11
C SER A 336 12.20 8.08 0.44
N LEU A 337 11.76 8.09 1.71
CA LEU A 337 10.58 7.35 2.16
C LEU A 337 9.24 7.87 1.65
N CYS A 338 9.20 8.81 0.70
CA CYS A 338 7.99 9.50 0.21
C CYS A 338 7.22 10.28 1.29
N LEU A 339 7.53 10.10 2.58
CA LEU A 339 6.92 10.77 3.73
C LEU A 339 6.87 12.30 3.60
N PRO A 340 7.90 12.99 3.05
CA PRO A 340 7.81 14.43 2.79
C PRO A 340 6.70 14.85 1.83
N LEU A 341 6.22 13.94 0.97
CA LEU A 341 5.10 14.16 0.06
C LEU A 341 3.80 13.54 0.60
N THR A 342 3.90 12.41 1.29
CA THR A 342 2.75 11.69 1.86
C THR A 342 2.10 12.46 3.02
N MET A 343 2.87 13.05 3.93
CA MET A 343 2.31 13.79 5.08
C MET A 343 1.47 15.01 4.64
N PRO A 344 1.95 15.89 3.73
CA PRO A 344 1.11 16.95 3.17
C PRO A 344 -0.12 16.42 2.44
N TYR A 345 0.01 15.31 1.71
CA TYR A 345 -1.11 14.67 1.02
C TYR A 345 -2.22 14.26 2.00
N TYR A 346 -1.87 13.50 3.03
CA TYR A 346 -2.84 13.04 4.05
C TYR A 346 -3.45 14.20 4.85
N ARG A 347 -2.66 15.22 5.19
CA ARG A 347 -3.15 16.37 5.93
C ARG A 347 -4.12 17.23 5.13
N PHE A 348 -3.83 17.51 3.86
CA PHE A 348 -4.51 18.58 3.11
C PHE A 348 -5.30 18.14 1.88
N ARG A 349 -5.17 16.88 1.44
CA ARG A 349 -5.72 16.44 0.14
C ARG A 349 -6.66 15.24 0.20
N VAL A 350 -6.71 14.51 1.33
CA VAL A 350 -7.66 13.41 1.49
C VAL A 350 -8.99 13.94 2.01
N ASN A 351 -9.07 14.27 3.30
CA ASN A 351 -10.25 14.81 3.98
C ASN A 351 -9.91 15.09 5.47
N GLU A 352 -10.57 16.07 6.10
CA GLU A 352 -10.32 16.47 7.50
C GLU A 352 -10.71 15.40 8.55
N GLU A 353 -11.82 14.68 8.32
CA GLU A 353 -12.28 13.56 9.16
C GLU A 353 -11.29 12.39 9.16
N PHE A 354 -10.74 12.07 7.98
CA PHE A 354 -9.64 11.12 7.83
C PHE A 354 -8.42 11.59 8.59
N TRP A 355 -7.98 12.83 8.37
CA TRP A 355 -6.79 13.36 9.02
C TRP A 355 -6.90 13.29 10.54
N ARG A 356 -8.04 13.71 11.11
CA ARG A 356 -8.31 13.65 12.55
C ARG A 356 -8.10 12.24 13.11
N ARG A 357 -8.65 11.22 12.46
CA ARG A 357 -8.54 9.81 12.87
C ARG A 357 -7.14 9.26 12.65
N PHE A 358 -6.53 9.55 11.50
CA PHE A 358 -5.20 9.09 11.15
C PHE A 358 -4.14 9.66 12.10
N TYR A 359 -4.26 10.95 12.43
CA TYR A 359 -3.43 11.62 13.42
C TYR A 359 -3.61 11.03 14.82
N ALA A 360 -4.85 10.71 15.22
CA ALA A 360 -5.11 10.03 16.48
C ALA A 360 -4.41 8.66 16.55
N LEU A 361 -4.45 7.87 15.46
CA LEU A 361 -3.74 6.58 15.37
C LEU A 361 -2.22 6.75 15.46
N LEU A 362 -1.66 7.72 14.74
CA LEU A 362 -0.23 8.07 14.83
C LEU A 362 0.18 8.39 16.27
N CYS A 363 -0.68 9.10 17.00
CA CYS A 363 -0.46 9.55 18.36
C CYS A 363 -0.97 8.60 19.45
N MET A 364 -1.41 7.39 19.11
CA MET A 364 -1.72 6.39 20.13
C MET A 364 -0.48 6.02 20.94
N PRO A 365 -0.61 5.62 22.21
CA PRO A 365 0.50 5.06 22.98
C PRO A 365 1.20 3.90 22.23
N PRO A 366 2.46 3.60 22.55
CA PRO A 366 3.14 2.42 22.01
C PRO A 366 2.36 1.14 22.33
N VAL A 367 2.32 0.22 21.37
CA VAL A 367 1.74 -1.11 21.60
C VAL A 367 2.64 -1.83 22.63
N PRO A 368 2.07 -2.36 23.73
CA PRO A 368 2.87 -3.06 24.73
C PRO A 368 3.48 -4.34 24.14
N PRO A 369 4.62 -4.82 24.69
CA PRO A 369 5.14 -6.13 24.31
C PRO A 369 4.11 -7.22 24.65
N PRO A 370 4.05 -8.31 23.86
CA PRO A 370 3.12 -9.40 24.13
C PRO A 370 3.38 -9.99 25.52
N THR A 371 2.29 -10.35 26.19
CA THR A 371 2.27 -11.07 27.46
C THR A 371 2.86 -12.48 27.30
N ALA A 372 3.20 -13.13 28.41
CA ALA A 372 3.72 -14.50 28.38
C ALA A 372 2.73 -15.49 27.74
N GLU A 373 1.43 -15.27 27.92
CA GLU A 373 0.36 -16.06 27.32
C GLU A 373 0.30 -15.86 25.79
N GLU A 374 0.40 -14.61 25.33
CA GLU A 374 0.46 -14.29 23.90
C GLU A 374 1.71 -14.88 23.25
N LEU A 375 2.87 -14.78 23.90
CA LEU A 375 4.12 -15.40 23.44
C LEU A 375 4.01 -16.92 23.37
N GLN A 376 3.32 -17.56 24.30
CA GLN A 376 3.10 -19.02 24.28
C GLN A 376 2.13 -19.42 23.17
N SER A 377 1.12 -18.61 22.87
CA SER A 377 0.24 -18.81 21.71
C SER A 377 0.98 -18.61 20.38
N GLN A 378 1.95 -17.69 20.34
CA GLN A 378 2.80 -17.39 19.18
C GLN A 378 3.99 -18.35 19.04
N ALA A 379 4.35 -19.13 20.06
CA ALA A 379 5.41 -20.13 19.99
C ALA A 379 5.07 -21.27 19.01
N ASN A 380 3.79 -21.42 18.66
CA ASN A 380 3.31 -22.34 17.63
C ASN A 380 3.16 -21.67 16.24
N ASP A 381 3.45 -20.37 16.13
CA ASP A 381 3.44 -19.64 14.86
C ASP A 381 4.81 -19.82 14.17
N PRO A 382 4.88 -20.43 12.98
CA PRO A 382 6.12 -20.62 12.22
C PRO A 382 6.90 -19.32 11.98
N ILE A 383 6.23 -18.16 12.04
CA ILE A 383 6.82 -16.83 11.85
C ILE A 383 7.74 -16.46 13.04
N ALA A 384 7.44 -16.93 14.25
CA ALA A 384 8.25 -16.66 15.44
C ALA A 384 9.63 -17.35 15.40
N GLU A 385 9.73 -18.51 14.75
CA GLU A 385 10.99 -19.25 14.56
C GLU A 385 11.95 -18.57 13.57
N LEU A 386 11.44 -17.70 12.69
CA LEU A 386 12.23 -17.01 11.65
C LEU A 386 13.07 -15.83 12.19
N GLY A 387 13.01 -15.52 13.49
CA GLY A 387 13.79 -14.45 14.11
C GLY A 387 13.42 -13.04 13.63
N LEU A 388 12.18 -12.86 13.15
CA LEU A 388 11.68 -11.59 12.65
C LEU A 388 11.46 -10.58 13.79
N THR A 389 11.69 -9.30 13.51
CA THR A 389 11.42 -8.21 14.45
C THR A 389 9.94 -8.21 14.86
N PRO A 390 9.61 -8.18 16.17
CA PRO A 390 8.22 -8.25 16.62
C PRO A 390 7.32 -7.14 16.04
N ASN A 391 6.05 -7.44 15.78
CA ASN A 391 5.11 -6.48 15.19
C ASN A 391 4.96 -5.17 15.98
N TYR A 392 4.97 -5.23 17.32
CA TYR A 392 4.90 -4.01 18.16
C TYR A 392 6.15 -3.12 18.01
N ILE A 393 7.30 -3.70 17.64
CA ILE A 393 8.52 -2.95 17.33
C ILE A 393 8.45 -2.36 15.92
N LEU A 394 7.98 -3.13 14.93
CA LEU A 394 7.77 -2.62 13.56
C LEU A 394 6.79 -1.43 13.56
N ASP A 395 5.70 -1.54 14.32
CA ASP A 395 4.76 -0.44 14.56
C ASP A 395 5.45 0.78 15.20
N ALA A 396 6.22 0.57 16.28
CA ALA A 396 6.94 1.66 16.94
C ALA A 396 7.94 2.36 16.00
N VAL A 397 8.69 1.61 15.20
CA VAL A 397 9.60 2.15 14.19
C VAL A 397 8.83 2.96 13.15
N GLY A 398 7.84 2.37 12.50
CA GLY A 398 7.09 3.02 11.42
C GLY A 398 6.39 4.31 11.89
N ARG A 399 5.67 4.26 13.01
CA ARG A 399 5.00 5.45 13.57
C ARG A 399 6.00 6.53 14.00
N SER A 400 7.13 6.16 14.58
CA SER A 400 8.16 7.15 14.97
C SER A 400 8.72 7.90 13.77
N MET A 401 8.93 7.22 12.64
CA MET A 401 9.41 7.84 11.40
C MET A 401 8.36 8.76 10.80
N MET A 402 7.10 8.33 10.72
CA MET A 402 6.00 9.16 10.23
C MET A 402 5.80 10.41 11.09
N LEU A 403 5.80 10.26 12.42
CA LEU A 403 5.70 11.38 13.36
C LEU A 403 6.89 12.34 13.25
N HIS A 404 8.10 11.83 13.09
CA HIS A 404 9.28 12.67 12.85
C HIS A 404 9.08 13.55 11.61
N HIS A 405 8.60 12.98 10.50
CA HIS A 405 8.34 13.74 9.28
C HIS A 405 7.24 14.78 9.44
N LEU A 406 6.17 14.43 10.14
CA LEU A 406 5.08 15.34 10.42
C LEU A 406 5.54 16.53 11.27
N VAL A 407 6.30 16.26 12.35
CA VAL A 407 6.85 17.30 13.23
C VAL A 407 7.82 18.21 12.47
N MET A 408 8.73 17.64 11.66
CA MET A 408 9.66 18.42 10.85
C MET A 408 8.92 19.28 9.82
N TYR A 409 7.88 18.73 9.18
CA TYR A 409 7.07 19.48 8.21
C TYR A 409 6.34 20.65 8.89
N ALA A 410 5.73 20.41 10.05
CA ALA A 410 5.04 21.43 10.82
C ALA A 410 6.00 22.53 11.31
N ASP A 411 7.16 22.19 11.87
CA ASP A 411 8.16 23.17 12.34
C ASP A 411 8.73 24.01 11.19
N VAL A 412 8.95 23.43 10.01
CA VAL A 412 9.35 24.19 8.82
C VAL A 412 8.23 25.12 8.37
N ARG A 413 6.98 24.64 8.33
CA ARG A 413 5.83 25.47 7.94
C ARG A 413 5.65 26.66 8.87
N ASP A 414 5.73 26.47 10.19
CA ASP A 414 5.57 27.54 11.17
C ASP A 414 6.64 28.63 10.96
N LYS A 415 7.89 28.24 10.69
CA LYS A 415 8.96 29.19 10.35
C LYS A 415 8.72 29.93 9.04
N GLU A 416 8.17 29.26 8.03
CA GLU A 416 7.80 29.91 6.77
C GLU A 416 6.65 30.91 6.96
N ILE A 417 5.72 30.64 7.87
CA ILE A 417 4.65 31.56 8.25
C ILE A 417 5.25 32.76 8.99
N ASP A 418 6.06 32.52 10.03
CA ASP A 418 6.67 33.56 10.86
C ASP A 418 7.61 34.50 10.08
N SER A 419 8.33 33.95 9.09
CA SER A 419 9.24 34.73 8.24
C SER A 419 8.55 35.48 7.11
N GLY A 420 7.24 35.29 6.91
CA GLY A 420 6.49 35.87 5.79
C GLY A 420 6.65 35.12 4.46
N ALA A 421 7.47 34.07 4.39
CA ALA A 421 7.71 33.30 3.17
C ALA A 421 6.43 32.66 2.60
N VAL A 422 5.47 32.28 3.45
CA VAL A 422 4.14 31.82 3.00
C VAL A 422 3.35 32.94 2.32
N VAL A 423 3.36 34.14 2.89
CA VAL A 423 2.66 35.31 2.32
C VAL A 423 3.25 35.66 0.96
N ASP A 424 4.58 35.67 0.85
CA ASP A 424 5.28 35.91 -0.41
C ASP A 424 4.92 34.87 -1.46
N ARG A 425 4.92 33.58 -1.10
CA ARG A 425 4.54 32.47 -1.97
C ARG A 425 3.10 32.59 -2.47
N VAL A 426 2.15 32.84 -1.58
CA VAL A 426 0.73 33.02 -1.93
C VAL A 426 0.54 34.24 -2.85
N THR A 427 1.28 35.32 -2.58
CA THR A 427 1.25 36.53 -3.43
C THR A 427 1.79 36.23 -4.82
N GLN A 428 2.91 35.51 -4.91
CA GLN A 428 3.49 35.09 -6.19
C GLN A 428 2.54 34.16 -6.98
N MET A 429 1.89 33.21 -6.32
CA MET A 429 0.90 32.32 -6.97
C MET A 429 -0.27 33.12 -7.56
N LYS A 430 -0.82 34.06 -6.78
CA LYS A 430 -1.89 34.95 -7.27
C LYS A 430 -1.44 35.82 -8.44
N GLN A 431 -0.20 36.31 -8.44
CA GLN A 431 0.36 37.06 -9.57
C GLN A 431 0.52 36.20 -10.84
N GLN A 432 0.68 34.89 -10.68
CA GLN A 432 0.76 33.91 -11.76
C GLN A 432 -0.60 33.32 -12.16
N ASP A 433 -1.70 33.85 -11.62
CA ASP A 433 -3.06 33.32 -11.80
C ASP A 433 -3.22 31.85 -11.36
N ILE A 434 -2.46 31.45 -10.33
CA ILE A 434 -2.54 30.13 -9.70
C ILE A 434 -3.30 30.26 -8.39
N GLU A 435 -4.42 29.53 -8.26
CA GLU A 435 -5.23 29.50 -7.04
C GLU A 435 -4.48 28.78 -5.89
N PRO A 436 -4.11 29.46 -4.80
CA PRO A 436 -3.44 28.85 -3.66
C PRO A 436 -4.37 27.86 -2.96
N GLN A 437 -3.82 26.72 -2.57
CA GLN A 437 -4.54 25.66 -1.85
C GLN A 437 -4.16 25.69 -0.37
N PRO A 438 -4.99 25.15 0.55
CA PRO A 438 -4.66 25.04 1.97
C PRO A 438 -3.25 24.50 2.25
N SER A 439 -2.79 23.51 1.47
CA SER A 439 -1.44 22.96 1.57
C SER A 439 -0.31 23.98 1.36
N ASP A 440 -0.60 25.13 0.76
CA ASP A 440 0.37 26.17 0.43
C ASP A 440 0.54 27.19 1.56
N TYR A 441 -0.43 27.30 2.48
CA TYR A 441 -0.43 28.35 3.50
C TYR A 441 -0.91 27.96 4.90
N ASP A 442 -1.72 26.91 5.07
CA ASP A 442 -2.25 26.56 6.39
C ASP A 442 -1.17 25.98 7.32
N PRO A 443 -1.29 26.21 8.64
CA PRO A 443 -0.53 25.46 9.64
C PRO A 443 -0.76 23.95 9.49
N VAL A 444 0.31 23.17 9.64
CA VAL A 444 0.23 21.70 9.52
C VAL A 444 -0.41 21.10 10.76
N LEU A 445 0.08 21.51 11.93
CA LEU A 445 -0.37 21.10 13.25
C LEU A 445 -0.63 22.34 14.10
N THR A 446 -1.61 22.26 14.98
CA THR A 446 -1.74 23.20 16.09
C THR A 446 -0.60 23.02 17.10
N THR A 447 -0.39 24.02 17.96
CA THR A 447 0.59 23.89 19.06
C THR A 447 0.31 22.69 19.95
N SER A 448 -0.95 22.39 20.26
CA SER A 448 -1.32 21.23 21.07
C SER A 448 -0.96 19.92 20.38
N GLU A 449 -1.32 19.78 19.11
CA GLU A 449 -0.99 18.60 18.31
C GLU A 449 0.52 18.42 18.20
N MET A 450 1.29 19.48 17.93
CA MET A 450 2.76 19.42 17.90
C MET A 450 3.34 18.84 19.20
N HIS A 451 2.84 19.24 20.38
CA HIS A 451 3.30 18.70 21.66
C HIS A 451 2.97 17.21 21.81
N VAL A 452 1.78 16.79 21.41
CA VAL A 452 1.36 15.38 21.45
C VAL A 452 2.23 14.53 20.51
N ALA A 453 2.40 14.98 19.26
CA ALA A 453 3.20 14.28 18.25
C ALA A 453 4.66 14.10 18.71
N VAL A 454 5.29 15.15 19.24
CA VAL A 454 6.67 15.08 19.76
C VAL A 454 6.78 14.15 20.97
N THR A 455 5.80 14.17 21.88
CA THR A 455 5.79 13.31 23.06
C THR A 455 5.66 11.85 22.66
N ARG A 456 4.70 11.53 21.78
CA ARG A 456 4.46 10.18 21.28
C ARG A 456 5.65 9.65 20.48
N MET A 457 6.26 10.48 19.64
CA MET A 457 7.48 10.10 18.92
C MET A 457 8.60 9.68 19.90
N LYS A 458 8.80 10.42 21.00
CA LYS A 458 9.80 10.05 22.01
C LYS A 458 9.48 8.73 22.70
N GLU A 459 8.22 8.49 23.05
CA GLU A 459 7.78 7.22 23.67
C GLU A 459 8.02 6.02 22.75
N LEU A 460 7.68 6.14 21.47
CA LEU A 460 7.92 5.09 20.47
C LEU A 460 9.43 4.82 20.30
N LEU A 461 10.26 5.88 20.26
CA LEU A 461 11.71 5.73 20.20
C LEU A 461 12.30 5.06 21.45
N MET A 462 11.69 5.26 22.64
CA MET A 462 12.10 4.53 23.84
C MET A 462 11.83 3.03 23.70
N VAL A 463 10.68 2.63 23.14
CA VAL A 463 10.36 1.22 22.89
C VAL A 463 11.39 0.57 21.96
N VAL A 464 11.75 1.25 20.86
CA VAL A 464 12.76 0.77 19.93
C VAL A 464 14.13 0.61 20.61
N ARG A 465 14.58 1.63 21.36
CA ARG A 465 15.87 1.58 22.08
C ARG A 465 15.91 0.47 23.13
N SER A 466 14.83 0.31 23.91
CA SER A 466 14.74 -0.75 24.90
C SER A 466 14.80 -2.15 24.27
N PHE A 467 14.27 -2.31 23.05
CA PHE A 467 14.42 -3.55 22.30
C PHE A 467 15.85 -3.76 21.80
N GLU A 468 16.48 -2.73 21.22
CA GLU A 468 17.89 -2.80 20.77
C GLU A 468 18.85 -3.14 21.92
N GLU A 469 18.64 -2.57 23.11
CA GLU A 469 19.44 -2.87 24.30
C GLU A 469 19.29 -4.34 24.75
N LYS A 470 18.06 -4.86 24.73
CA LYS A 470 17.78 -6.28 25.02
C LYS A 470 18.44 -7.21 24.00
N GLU A 471 18.31 -6.91 22.71
CA GLU A 471 18.93 -7.70 21.64
C GLU A 471 20.45 -7.65 21.67
N LYS A 472 21.03 -6.49 21.95
CA LYS A 472 22.47 -6.35 22.16
C LYS A 472 22.95 -7.19 23.34
N GLY A 473 22.20 -7.19 24.46
CA GLY A 473 22.48 -8.04 25.63
C GLY A 473 22.38 -9.54 25.33
N ARG A 474 21.41 -9.94 24.51
CA ARG A 474 21.25 -11.32 24.01
C ARG A 474 22.44 -11.75 23.16
N LEU A 475 22.83 -10.92 22.19
CA LEU A 475 23.95 -11.15 21.28
C LEU A 475 25.31 -11.12 21.98
N SER A 476 25.47 -10.31 23.04
CA SER A 476 26.69 -10.26 23.85
C SER A 476 26.78 -11.37 24.90
N GLY A 477 25.88 -12.35 24.89
CA GLY A 477 25.95 -13.53 25.77
C GLY A 477 25.61 -13.28 27.24
N ALA A 478 25.05 -12.12 27.60
CA ALA A 478 24.72 -11.78 28.99
C ALA A 478 23.55 -12.59 29.57
N THR A 479 22.84 -13.35 28.73
CA THR A 479 21.75 -14.26 29.12
C THR A 479 22.03 -15.73 28.80
N ALA A 480 23.28 -16.13 28.57
CA ALA A 480 23.65 -17.54 28.61
C ALA A 480 23.79 -17.98 30.08
N ARG A 481 22.66 -18.28 30.75
CA ARG A 481 22.74 -19.14 31.94
C ARG A 481 23.31 -20.48 31.47
N PRO A 482 24.45 -20.95 31.99
CA PRO A 482 24.90 -22.31 31.70
C PRO A 482 23.80 -23.24 32.17
N LEU A 483 23.31 -24.10 31.28
CA LEU A 483 22.54 -25.28 31.66
C LEU A 483 23.34 -26.00 32.74
N GLN A 484 22.89 -25.92 34.00
CA GLN A 484 23.40 -26.76 35.06
C GLN A 484 23.21 -28.20 34.60
N ARG A 485 24.32 -28.89 34.34
CA ARG A 485 24.31 -30.33 34.11
C ARG A 485 23.55 -30.97 35.29
N PRO A 486 22.60 -31.88 35.04
CA PRO A 486 22.02 -32.69 36.10
C PRO A 486 23.15 -33.43 36.81
N GLN A 487 23.23 -33.29 38.13
CA GLN A 487 24.10 -34.16 38.93
C GLN A 487 23.64 -35.61 38.72
N PRO A 488 24.56 -36.56 38.45
CA PRO A 488 24.20 -37.96 38.43
C PRO A 488 23.73 -38.40 39.82
N PRO A 489 22.72 -39.28 39.92
CA PRO A 489 22.22 -39.75 41.19
C PRO A 489 23.33 -40.50 41.93
N ALA A 490 23.49 -40.20 43.23
CA ALA A 490 24.33 -40.98 44.12
C ALA A 490 23.80 -42.43 44.14
N GLY A 491 24.63 -43.36 43.71
CA GLY A 491 24.32 -44.78 43.73
C GLY A 491 24.27 -45.33 45.15
N ASN A 492 23.35 -46.27 45.36
CA ASN A 492 23.61 -47.49 46.12
C ASN A 492 23.85 -48.62 45.12
#